data_AF-A0A1J4RMH7-F1
#
_entry.id   AF-A0A1J4RMH7-F1
#
_cell.length_a   1.000
_cell.length_b   1.000
_cell.length_c   1.000
_cell.angle_alpha   90.00
_cell.angle_beta   90.00
_cell.angle_gamma   90.00
#
_symmetry.space_group_name_H-M   'P 1'
#
loop_
_entity.id
_entity.type
_entity.pdbx_description
1 polymer ?
#
loop_
_entity_poly.entity_id
_entity_poly.type
_entity_poly.pdbx_seq_one_letter_code
_entity_poly.pdbx_strand_id
1 'polypeptide(L)'
;MECEVDQPRIQQILNEESPFIPAQMPDGWAKTRAYQTQDGPSALREFTSARLGTLEMLNGLAPAQWSRKARHAILGPTTLQELVGFNAEHDRLHIQQVYASASHLPRADESSR
;
A
#
# COMPACT_ATOMS: atom_id res chain seq x y z
N MET A 1 0.01 1.39 7.27
CA MET A 1 0.85 1.12 6.07
C MET A 1 0.71 2.28 5.08
N GLU A 2 -0.46 2.54 4.51
CA GLU A 2 -0.67 3.64 3.55
C GLU A 2 -0.14 5.01 4.05
N CYS A 3 -0.67 5.52 5.19
CA CYS A 3 -0.23 6.80 5.77
C CYS A 3 1.18 6.76 6.39
N GLU A 4 1.62 5.59 6.86
CA GLU A 4 2.90 5.45 7.59
C GLU A 4 4.08 5.17 6.65
N VAL A 5 3.82 4.72 5.42
CA VAL A 5 4.83 4.19 4.51
C VAL A 5 4.70 4.81 3.13
N ASP A 6 3.57 4.61 2.45
CA ASP A 6 3.46 4.98 1.04
C ASP A 6 3.34 6.50 0.83
N GLN A 7 2.48 7.17 1.60
CA GLN A 7 2.32 8.62 1.51
C GLN A 7 3.62 9.38 1.85
N PRO A 8 4.34 9.08 2.96
CA PRO A 8 5.60 9.73 3.26
C PRO A 8 6.66 9.53 2.17
N ARG A 9 6.73 8.33 1.57
CA ARG A 9 7.68 8.05 0.47
C ARG A 9 7.37 8.86 -0.78
N ILE A 10 6.10 8.92 -1.19
CA ILE A 10 5.66 9.74 -2.32
C ILE A 10 6.02 11.20 -2.05
N GLN A 11 5.66 11.71 -0.87
CA GLN A 11 5.93 13.08 -0.47
C GLN A 11 7.44 13.38 -0.44
N GLN A 12 8.26 12.45 0.02
CA GLN A 12 9.71 12.60 0.04
C GLN A 12 10.28 12.71 -1.38
N ILE A 13 9.87 11.82 -2.30
CA ILE A 13 10.32 11.86 -3.70
C ILE A 13 9.90 13.16 -4.38
N LEU A 14 8.71 13.69 -4.05
CA LEU A 14 8.22 14.95 -4.61
C LEU A 14 9.00 16.17 -4.14
N ASN A 15 9.47 16.18 -2.88
CA ASN A 15 10.09 17.37 -2.28
C ASN A 15 11.62 17.35 -2.27
N GLU A 16 12.24 16.17 -2.33
CA GLU A 16 13.69 16.02 -2.25
C GLU A 16 14.29 15.65 -3.61
N GLU A 17 15.52 16.09 -3.86
CA GLU A 17 16.25 15.72 -5.07
C GLU A 17 16.92 14.35 -4.88
N SER A 18 16.44 13.35 -5.62
CA SER A 18 17.00 11.98 -5.61
C SER A 18 17.15 11.40 -4.19
N PRO A 19 16.07 11.34 -3.38
CA PRO A 19 16.18 10.85 -2.00
C PRO A 19 16.48 9.36 -1.95
N PHE A 20 17.04 8.93 -0.81
CA PHE A 20 17.14 7.51 -0.49
C PHE A 20 15.89 7.07 0.27
N ILE A 21 15.22 6.04 -0.24
CA ILE A 21 14.00 5.47 0.35
C ILE A 21 14.35 4.15 1.04
N PRO A 22 14.26 4.08 2.38
CA PRO A 22 14.59 2.87 3.13
C PRO A 22 13.54 1.78 2.90
N ALA A 23 13.99 0.52 2.98
CA ALA A 23 13.09 -0.62 3.07
C ALA A 23 12.26 -0.49 4.34
N GLN A 24 10.97 -0.75 4.24
CA GLN A 24 10.14 -0.93 5.42
C GLN A 24 10.18 -2.42 5.74
N MET A 25 10.45 -2.76 6.99
CA MET A 25 10.35 -4.12 7.50
C MET A 25 9.07 -4.21 8.33
N PRO A 26 7.88 -4.37 7.71
CA PRO A 26 6.62 -4.54 8.45
C PRO A 26 6.51 -5.93 9.10
N ASP A 27 7.54 -6.77 8.97
CA ASP A 27 7.62 -8.09 9.57
C ASP A 27 7.26 -8.01 11.07
N GLY A 28 6.21 -8.75 11.44
CA GLY A 28 5.71 -8.80 12.81
C GLY A 28 4.68 -7.73 13.18
N TRP A 29 4.38 -6.72 12.34
CA TRP A 29 3.35 -5.71 12.65
C TRP A 29 1.99 -6.33 12.89
N ALA A 30 1.62 -7.33 12.10
CA ALA A 30 0.36 -8.04 12.29
C ALA A 30 0.24 -8.64 13.70
N LYS A 31 1.36 -9.11 14.27
CA LYS A 31 1.43 -9.65 15.63
C LYS A 31 1.48 -8.55 16.67
N THR A 32 2.41 -7.59 16.53
CA THR A 32 2.64 -6.55 17.55
C THR A 32 1.47 -5.56 17.66
N ARG A 33 0.69 -5.39 16.59
CA ARG A 33 -0.50 -4.53 16.54
C ARG A 33 -1.81 -5.32 16.61
N ALA A 34 -1.73 -6.64 16.83
CA ALA A 34 -2.87 -7.54 16.99
C ALA A 34 -3.95 -7.39 15.89
N TYR A 35 -3.56 -7.37 14.61
CA TYR A 35 -4.51 -7.15 13.50
C TYR A 35 -5.67 -8.15 13.48
N GLN A 36 -5.44 -9.38 13.96
CA GLN A 36 -6.47 -10.42 14.04
C GLN A 36 -7.63 -10.07 14.97
N THR A 37 -7.44 -9.16 15.93
CA THR A 37 -8.46 -8.75 16.89
C THR A 37 -9.01 -7.36 16.61
N GLN A 38 -8.59 -6.71 15.52
CA GLN A 38 -9.10 -5.40 15.14
C GLN A 38 -10.43 -5.51 14.41
N ASP A 39 -11.23 -4.44 14.44
CA ASP A 39 -12.47 -4.35 13.66
C ASP A 39 -12.14 -4.19 12.17
N GLY A 40 -12.28 -5.28 11.42
CA GLY A 40 -11.98 -5.33 9.98
C GLY A 40 -12.69 -4.24 9.17
N PRO A 41 -14.01 -4.03 9.33
CA PRO A 41 -14.72 -2.94 8.66
C PRO A 41 -14.15 -1.54 8.94
N SER A 42 -13.76 -1.23 10.18
CA SER A 42 -13.10 0.04 10.51
C SER A 42 -11.74 0.15 9.85
N ALA A 43 -10.91 -0.90 9.95
CA ALA A 43 -9.60 -0.92 9.31
C ALA A 43 -9.68 -0.73 7.78
N LEU A 44 -10.69 -1.31 7.13
CA LEU A 44 -10.93 -1.11 5.70
C LEU A 44 -11.35 0.34 5.39
N ARG A 45 -12.21 0.96 6.20
CA ARG A 45 -12.59 2.37 6.04
C ARG A 45 -11.38 3.30 6.18
N GLU A 46 -10.54 3.06 7.18
CA GLU A 46 -9.31 3.82 7.42
C GLU A 46 -8.33 3.68 6.25
N PHE A 47 -8.08 2.46 5.77
CA PHE A 47 -7.27 2.21 4.59
C PHE A 47 -7.84 2.92 3.35
N THR A 48 -9.15 2.83 3.13
CA THR A 48 -9.83 3.46 1.99
C THR A 48 -9.67 4.98 2.03
N SER A 49 -9.89 5.59 3.19
CA SER A 49 -9.71 7.04 3.36
C SER A 49 -8.26 7.46 3.08
N ALA A 50 -7.29 6.68 3.55
CA ALA A 50 -5.88 6.94 3.28
C ALA A 50 -5.56 6.82 1.77
N ARG A 51 -6.05 5.76 1.12
CA ARG A 51 -5.82 5.55 -0.32
C ARG A 51 -6.44 6.66 -1.16
N LEU A 52 -7.62 7.17 -0.81
CA LEU A 52 -8.23 8.31 -1.49
C LEU A 52 -7.35 9.57 -1.41
N GLY A 53 -6.76 9.86 -0.25
CA GLY A 53 -5.79 10.95 -0.11
C GLY A 53 -4.55 10.76 -0.98
N THR A 54 -4.06 9.53 -1.11
CA THR A 54 -2.96 9.22 -2.03
C THR A 54 -3.35 9.46 -3.48
N LEU A 55 -4.54 9.02 -3.90
CA LEU A 55 -5.03 9.23 -5.26
C LEU A 55 -5.22 10.72 -5.57
N GLU A 56 -5.73 11.51 -4.62
CA GLU A 56 -5.86 12.96 -4.77
C GLU A 56 -4.49 13.62 -5.00
N MET A 57 -3.48 13.27 -4.18
CA MET A 57 -2.10 13.74 -4.36
C MET A 57 -1.55 13.38 -5.74
N LEU A 58 -1.71 12.12 -6.18
CA LEU A 58 -1.20 11.65 -7.47
C LEU A 58 -1.91 12.31 -8.65
N ASN A 59 -3.22 12.56 -8.54
CA ASN A 59 -4.00 13.22 -9.58
C ASN A 59 -3.60 14.69 -9.78
N GLY A 60 -3.04 15.33 -8.74
CA GLY A 60 -2.51 16.69 -8.82
C GLY A 60 -1.12 16.82 -9.45
N LEU A 61 -0.46 15.72 -9.81
CA LEU A 61 0.92 15.77 -10.30
C LEU A 61 1.02 16.19 -11.78
N ALA A 62 1.94 17.12 -12.05
CA ALA A 62 2.36 17.42 -13.41
C ALA A 62 3.12 16.21 -14.02
N PRO A 63 3.05 16.01 -15.36
CA PRO A 63 3.71 14.88 -16.02
C PRO A 63 5.21 14.73 -15.69
N ALA A 64 5.93 15.84 -15.57
CA ALA A 64 7.36 15.82 -15.25
C ALA A 64 7.67 15.30 -13.83
N GLN A 65 6.74 15.44 -12.87
CA GLN A 65 6.93 14.99 -11.49
C GLN A 65 6.98 13.46 -11.37
N TRP A 66 6.32 12.74 -12.28
CA TRP A 66 6.37 11.28 -12.34
C TRP A 66 7.77 10.73 -12.63
N SER A 67 8.61 11.51 -13.32
CA SER A 67 9.99 11.15 -13.64
C SER A 67 11.01 11.50 -12.55
N ARG A 68 10.58 12.07 -11.41
CA ARG A 68 11.48 12.38 -10.29
C ARG A 68 12.16 11.10 -9.79
N LYS A 69 13.47 11.19 -9.60
CA LYS A 69 14.34 10.06 -9.27
C LYS A 69 14.38 9.80 -7.77
N ALA A 70 14.64 8.56 -7.41
CA ALA A 70 14.91 8.13 -6.05
C ALA A 70 15.88 6.93 -6.06
N ARG A 71 16.46 6.61 -4.90
CA ARG A 71 17.21 5.37 -4.66
C ARG A 71 16.47 4.55 -3.62
N HIS A 72 15.80 3.48 -4.02
CA HIS A 72 15.08 2.61 -3.10
C HIS A 72 15.98 1.48 -2.61
N ALA A 73 15.93 1.16 -1.32
CA ALA A 73 16.76 0.11 -0.73
C ALA A 73 16.57 -1.28 -1.38
N ILE A 74 15.36 -1.56 -1.90
CA ILE A 74 15.02 -2.82 -2.58
C ILE A 74 15.05 -2.71 -4.11
N LEU A 75 14.49 -1.63 -4.69
CA LEU A 75 14.35 -1.50 -6.15
C LEU A 75 15.62 -0.92 -6.81
N GLY A 76 16.55 -0.38 -6.02
CA GLY A 76 17.70 0.36 -6.54
C GLY A 76 17.30 1.74 -7.07
N PRO A 77 18.02 2.29 -8.07
CA PRO A 77 17.64 3.52 -8.74
C PRO A 77 16.25 3.39 -9.36
N THR A 78 15.36 4.33 -9.05
CA THR A 78 13.97 4.29 -9.48
C THR A 78 13.39 5.69 -9.71
N THR A 79 12.12 5.76 -10.08
CA THR A 79 11.31 6.98 -10.26
C THR A 79 10.05 6.93 -9.41
N LEU A 80 9.38 8.07 -9.25
CA LEU A 80 8.05 8.11 -8.64
C LEU A 80 7.06 7.19 -9.37
N GLN A 81 7.08 7.20 -10.70
CA GLN A 81 6.21 6.35 -11.52
C GLN A 81 6.42 4.86 -11.25
N GLU A 82 7.66 4.39 -11.19
CA GLU A 82 7.96 2.99 -10.91
C GLU A 82 7.55 2.60 -9.48
N LEU A 83 7.78 3.46 -8.50
CA LEU A 83 7.34 3.22 -7.12
C LEU A 83 5.81 3.10 -7.03
N VAL A 84 5.07 4.04 -7.64
CA VAL A 84 3.60 4.00 -7.66
C VAL A 84 3.09 2.78 -8.45
N GLY A 85 3.76 2.42 -9.54
CA GLY A 85 3.45 1.20 -10.29
C GLY A 85 3.62 -0.06 -9.46
N PHE A 86 4.68 -0.13 -8.65
CA PHE A 86 4.88 -1.23 -7.70
C PHE A 86 3.76 -1.30 -6.67
N ASN A 87 3.33 -0.16 -6.11
CA ASN A 87 2.22 -0.11 -5.16
C ASN A 87 0.91 -0.63 -5.80
N ALA A 88 0.62 -0.26 -7.05
CA ALA A 88 -0.57 -0.73 -7.76
C ALA A 88 -0.56 -2.25 -8.02
N GLU A 89 0.60 -2.83 -8.35
CA GLU A 89 0.73 -4.27 -8.53
C GLU A 89 0.61 -5.02 -7.20
N HIS A 90 1.20 -4.48 -6.13
CA HIS A 90 1.07 -4.99 -4.77
C HIS A 90 -0.40 -5.01 -4.30
N ASP A 91 -1.15 -3.92 -4.55
CA ASP A 91 -2.58 -3.86 -4.24
C ASP A 91 -3.37 -4.95 -4.99
N ARG A 92 -3.08 -5.14 -6.29
CA ARG A 92 -3.72 -6.17 -7.11
C ARG A 92 -3.47 -7.57 -6.53
N LEU A 93 -2.23 -7.86 -6.15
CA LEU A 93 -1.86 -9.14 -5.53
C LEU A 93 -2.67 -9.40 -4.25
N HIS A 94 -2.78 -8.41 -3.36
CA HIS A 94 -3.53 -8.57 -2.12
C HIS A 94 -5.05 -8.69 -2.33
N ILE A 95 -5.61 -7.96 -3.30
CA ILE A 95 -7.02 -8.13 -3.67
C ILE A 95 -7.28 -9.57 -4.15
N GLN A 96 -6.37 -10.14 -4.96
CA GLN A 96 -6.47 -11.53 -5.40
C GLN A 96 -6.37 -12.51 -4.23
N GLN A 97 -5.46 -12.27 -3.27
CA GLN A 97 -5.34 -13.09 -2.06
C GLN A 97 -6.63 -13.04 -1.22
N VAL A 98 -7.19 -11.85 -0.99
CA VAL A 98 -8.46 -11.69 -0.26
C VAL A 98 -9.59 -12.43 -0.97
N TYR A 99 -9.71 -12.27 -2.29
CA TYR A 99 -10.73 -12.95 -3.08
C TYR A 99 -10.59 -14.48 -3.00
N ALA A 100 -9.35 -14.98 -3.14
CA ALA A 100 -9.07 -16.41 -3.03
C ALA A 100 -9.43 -16.93 -1.64
N SER A 101 -8.99 -16.26 -0.56
CA SER A 101 -9.32 -16.64 0.81
C SER A 101 -10.83 -16.63 1.07
N ALA A 102 -11.56 -15.62 0.61
CA ALA A 102 -13.00 -15.54 0.77
C ALA A 102 -13.75 -16.63 -0.02
N SER A 103 -13.25 -17.00 -1.19
CA SER A 103 -13.86 -18.04 -2.03
C SER A 103 -13.69 -19.46 -1.48
N HIS A 104 -12.72 -19.67 -0.57
CA HIS A 104 -12.50 -20.96 0.11
C HIS A 104 -13.22 -21.05 1.47
N LEU A 105 -13.97 -20.01 1.87
CA LEU A 105 -14.82 -20.09 3.05
C LEU A 105 -16.06 -20.95 2.73
N PRO A 106 -16.42 -21.94 3.57
CA PRO A 106 -17.64 -22.70 3.39
C PRO A 106 -18.84 -21.75 3.41
N ARG A 107 -19.82 -21.98 2.52
CA ARG A 107 -21.05 -21.18 2.53
C ARG A 107 -21.77 -21.39 3.85
N ALA A 108 -22.41 -20.34 4.34
CA ALA A 108 -23.13 -20.37 5.62
C ALA A 108 -24.27 -21.42 5.68
N ASP A 109 -24.68 -22.02 4.55
CA ASP A 109 -25.68 -23.09 4.50
C ASP A 109 -25.11 -24.51 4.64
N GLU A 110 -23.78 -24.70 4.57
CA GLU A 110 -23.14 -26.02 4.65
C GLU A 110 -22.70 -26.39 6.09
N SER A 111 -22.75 -25.45 7.04
CA SER A 111 -22.33 -25.67 8.44
C SER A 111 -23.46 -26.14 9.37
N SER A 112 -24.60 -26.59 8.83
CA SER A 112 -25.75 -27.12 9.60
C SER A 112 -26.14 -28.55 9.22
N ARG A 113 -25.18 -29.40 8.82
CA ARG A 113 -25.38 -30.85 8.68
C ARG A 113 -24.37 -31.63 9.51
#